data_AF-A0A359F3K5-F1
#
_entry.id   AF-A0A359F3K5-F1
#
_cell.length_a   1.000
_cell.length_b   1.000
_cell.length_c   1.000
_cell.angle_alpha   90.00
_cell.angle_beta   90.00
_cell.angle_gamma   90.00
#
_symmetry.space_group_name_H-M   'P 1'
#
loop_
_entity.id
_entity.type
_entity.pdbx_description
1 polymer ?
#
loop_
_entity_poly.entity_id
_entity_poly.type
_entity_poly.pdbx_seq_one_letter_code
_entity_poly.pdbx_strand_id
1 'polypeptide(L)'
;TMFGKKAIEEMEVTECIEGVSYSTAAESHGSNYFSQLRVQPLASGCRLTMEFRGEPQTAFTKIMDRTLGRFFIGATKKALAKDLDDIAGAAEAAES
;
A
#
# COMPACT_ATOMS: atom_id res chain seq x y z
N THR A 1 5.75 -0.93 13.45
CA THR A 1 7.20 -0.72 13.28
C THR A 1 7.78 -1.91 12.54
N MET A 2 8.34 -1.71 11.35
CA MET A 2 9.09 -2.77 10.67
C MET A 2 10.47 -2.87 11.35
N PHE A 3 10.79 -4.03 11.92
CA PHE A 3 12.08 -4.30 12.58
C PHE A 3 12.50 -3.31 13.70
N GLY A 4 11.54 -2.72 14.41
CA GLY A 4 11.84 -1.77 15.50
C GLY A 4 12.35 -0.40 15.04
N LYS A 5 12.38 -0.14 13.73
CA LYS A 5 12.70 1.18 13.16
C LYS A 5 11.43 1.83 12.61
N LYS A 6 11.29 3.13 12.84
CA LYS A 6 10.28 3.97 12.18
C LYS A 6 10.89 4.40 10.85
N ALA A 7 10.37 3.86 9.75
CA ALA A 7 10.63 4.40 8.43
C ALA A 7 9.54 5.42 8.11
N ILE A 8 9.95 6.57 7.60
CA ILE A 8 9.06 7.59 7.04
C ILE A 8 9.46 7.66 5.57
N GLU A 9 8.49 7.47 4.69
CA GLU A 9 8.68 7.57 3.25
C GLU A 9 7.76 8.68 2.75
N GLU A 10 8.29 9.59 1.95
CA GLU A 10 7.50 10.58 1.23
C GLU A 10 7.05 9.97 -0.09
N MET A 11 5.75 10.00 -0.38
CA MET A 11 5.17 9.49 -1.63
C MET A 11 4.44 10.61 -2.36
N GLU A 12 4.69 10.75 -3.65
CA GLU A 12 4.04 11.71 -4.53
C GLU A 12 2.78 11.12 -5.14
N VAL A 13 1.68 11.89 -5.21
CA VAL A 13 0.47 11.50 -5.95
C VAL A 13 0.72 11.70 -7.43
N THR A 14 0.74 10.61 -8.19
CA THR A 14 1.03 10.63 -9.64
C THR A 14 -0.22 10.65 -10.50
N GLU A 15 -1.34 10.15 -9.96
CA GLU A 15 -2.64 10.12 -10.63
C GLU A 15 -3.75 10.18 -9.59
N CYS A 16 -4.82 10.92 -9.90
CA CYS A 16 -6.02 10.96 -9.07
C CYS A 16 -7.24 11.12 -9.98
N ILE A 17 -8.18 10.20 -9.84
CA ILE A 17 -9.50 10.25 -10.45
C ILE A 17 -10.50 10.34 -9.29
N GLU A 18 -11.14 11.49 -9.16
CA GLU A 18 -12.06 11.80 -8.07
C GLU A 18 -13.12 10.70 -7.90
N GLY A 19 -13.28 10.22 -6.67
CA GLY A 19 -14.25 9.16 -6.33
C GLY A 19 -13.92 7.76 -6.88
N VAL A 20 -12.84 7.59 -7.63
CA VAL A 20 -12.52 6.31 -8.31
C VAL A 20 -11.19 5.74 -7.84
N SER A 21 -10.10 6.50 -7.90
CA SER A 21 -8.78 5.99 -7.53
C SER A 21 -7.74 7.09 -7.35
N TYR A 22 -6.68 6.78 -6.62
CA TYR A 22 -5.45 7.55 -6.67
C TYR A 22 -4.23 6.63 -6.63
N SER A 23 -3.16 7.08 -7.26
CA SER A 23 -1.89 6.39 -7.35
C SER A 23 -0.80 7.24 -6.72
N THR A 24 0.10 6.62 -5.95
CA THR A 24 1.29 7.27 -5.41
C THR A 24 2.56 6.52 -5.80
N ALA A 25 3.66 7.27 -5.91
CA ALA A 25 4.97 6.72 -6.19
C ALA A 25 6.04 7.33 -5.27
N ALA A 26 7.09 6.56 -5.01
CA ALA A 26 8.28 7.05 -4.32
C ALA A 26 9.52 6.32 -4.82
N GLU A 27 10.65 7.03 -4.85
CA GLU A 27 11.96 6.42 -5.00
C GLU A 27 12.69 6.51 -3.66
N SER A 28 13.02 5.37 -3.05
CA SER A 28 13.68 5.34 -1.75
C SER A 28 14.64 4.17 -1.63
N HIS A 29 15.87 4.46 -1.16
CA HIS A 29 16.93 3.48 -0.90
C HIS A 29 17.18 2.48 -2.05
N GLY A 30 17.10 2.94 -3.29
CA GLY A 30 17.29 2.10 -4.48
C GLY A 30 16.13 1.15 -4.78
N SER A 31 14.92 1.48 -4.34
CA SER A 31 13.67 0.81 -4.71
C SER A 31 12.62 1.83 -5.12
N ASN A 32 11.88 1.52 -6.19
CA ASN A 32 10.72 2.30 -6.61
C ASN A 32 9.48 1.67 -5.99
N TYR A 33 8.72 2.46 -5.25
CA TYR A 33 7.46 2.05 -4.64
C TYR A 33 6.30 2.65 -5.42
N PHE A 34 5.26 1.83 -5.60
CA PHE A 34 4.01 2.23 -6.22
C PHE A 34 2.86 1.73 -5.35
N SER A 35 1.87 2.58 -5.15
CA SER A 35 0.65 2.24 -4.43
C SER A 35 -0.56 2.78 -5.20
N GLN A 36 -1.64 2.03 -5.24
CA GLN A 36 -2.91 2.48 -5.80
C GLN A 36 -4.06 2.07 -4.90
N LEU A 37 -4.94 3.02 -4.59
CA LEU A 37 -6.24 2.74 -4.00
C LEU A 37 -7.32 2.95 -5.04
N ARG A 38 -8.31 2.05 -5.05
CA ARG A 38 -9.45 2.09 -5.97
C ARG A 38 -10.75 1.84 -5.21
N VAL A 39 -11.73 2.69 -5.47
CA VAL A 39 -13.10 2.57 -4.99
C VAL A 39 -13.93 1.97 -6.09
N GLN A 40 -14.59 0.85 -5.79
CA GLN A 40 -15.56 0.21 -6.66
C GLN A 40 -16.95 0.32 -6.01
N PRO A 41 -17.90 1.07 -6.60
CA PRO A 41 -19.26 1.11 -6.12
C PRO A 41 -19.90 -0.28 -6.10
N LEU A 42 -20.67 -0.59 -5.06
CA LEU A 42 -21.48 -1.80 -4.95
C LEU A 42 -22.95 -1.43 -4.79
N ALA A 43 -23.85 -2.42 -4.82
CA ALA A 43 -25.28 -2.19 -4.59
C ALA A 43 -25.58 -1.57 -3.20
N SER A 44 -24.72 -1.84 -2.23
CA SER A 44 -24.70 -1.23 -0.91
C SER A 44 -23.23 -0.94 -0.56
N GLY A 45 -22.94 0.33 -0.26
CA GLY A 45 -21.58 0.80 0.02
C GLY A 45 -20.63 0.69 -1.18
N CYS A 46 -19.36 0.41 -0.89
CA CYS A 46 -18.33 0.24 -1.90
C CYS A 46 -17.31 -0.81 -1.48
N ARG A 47 -16.48 -1.24 -2.44
CA ARG A 47 -15.26 -1.99 -2.17
C ARG A 47 -14.06 -1.08 -2.39
N LEU A 48 -13.27 -0.91 -1.34
CA LEU A 48 -11.95 -0.28 -1.42
C LEU A 48 -10.89 -1.36 -1.61
N THR A 49 -10.09 -1.26 -2.66
CA THR A 49 -8.94 -2.16 -2.90
C THR A 49 -7.66 -1.35 -2.90
N MET A 50 -6.59 -1.94 -2.34
CA MET A 50 -5.26 -1.38 -2.38
C MET A 50 -4.29 -2.33 -3.07
N GLU A 51 -3.51 -1.80 -4.01
CA GLU A 51 -2.38 -2.46 -4.64
C GLU A 51 -1.09 -1.79 -4.18
N PHE A 52 -0.06 -2.58 -3.88
CA PHE A 52 1.25 -2.09 -3.49
C PHE A 52 2.33 -2.90 -4.17
N ARG A 53 3.33 -2.22 -4.74
CA ARG A 53 4.46 -2.82 -5.44
C ARG A 53 5.75 -2.10 -5.08
N GLY A 54 6.78 -2.89 -4.77
CA GLY A 54 8.17 -2.41 -4.67
C GLY A 54 9.02 -3.05 -5.77
N GLU A 55 9.77 -2.23 -6.50
CA GLU A 55 10.71 -2.65 -7.53
C GLU A 55 12.14 -2.28 -7.12
N PRO A 56 12.98 -3.25 -6.72
CA PRO A 56 14.38 -2.97 -6.42
C PRO A 56 15.16 -2.63 -7.69
N GLN A 57 15.99 -1.58 -7.64
CA GLN A 57 16.75 -1.05 -8.78
C GLN A 57 18.00 -1.88 -9.14
N THR A 58 18.48 -2.78 -8.27
CA THR A 58 19.69 -3.58 -8.53
C THR A 58 19.43 -5.09 -8.54
N ALA A 59 20.14 -5.83 -9.40
CA ALA A 59 19.96 -7.29 -9.53
C ALA A 59 20.47 -8.10 -8.33
N PHE A 60 21.33 -7.51 -7.50
CA PHE A 60 21.97 -8.18 -6.35
C PHE A 60 21.02 -8.31 -5.15
N THR A 61 20.02 -7.43 -5.01
CA THR A 61 18.96 -7.54 -3.99
C THR A 61 17.97 -8.67 -4.30
N LYS A 62 17.75 -9.04 -5.57
CA LYS A 62 16.81 -10.11 -5.99
C LYS A 62 17.10 -11.52 -5.43
N ILE A 63 18.34 -11.82 -5.03
CA ILE A 63 18.75 -13.17 -4.60
C ILE A 63 18.65 -13.35 -3.08
N MET A 64 18.90 -12.29 -2.28
CA MET A 64 18.64 -12.27 -0.83
C MET A 64 17.15 -12.16 -0.47
N ASP A 65 16.30 -11.90 -1.47
CA ASP A 65 14.89 -11.49 -1.33
C ASP A 65 13.88 -12.63 -1.15
N ARG A 66 14.24 -13.89 -1.44
CA ARG A 66 13.20 -14.91 -1.63
C ARG A 66 12.56 -15.40 -0.33
N THR A 67 13.30 -15.39 0.78
CA THR A 67 12.80 -15.75 2.12
C THR A 67 12.48 -14.51 2.95
N LEU A 68 13.38 -13.53 2.96
CA LEU A 68 13.20 -12.26 3.67
C LEU A 68 12.08 -11.42 3.05
N GLY A 69 12.03 -11.34 1.72
CA GLY A 69 10.97 -10.67 0.97
C GLY A 69 9.61 -11.35 1.13
N ARG A 70 9.54 -12.69 1.30
CA ARG A 70 8.28 -13.37 1.64
C ARG A 70 7.74 -12.97 3.01
N PHE A 71 8.61 -12.88 4.01
CA PHE A 71 8.22 -12.41 5.34
C PHE A 71 7.78 -10.94 5.30
N PHE A 72 8.53 -10.10 4.57
CA PHE A 72 8.21 -8.70 4.37
C PHE A 72 6.86 -8.52 3.66
N ILE A 73 6.61 -9.24 2.56
CA ILE A 73 5.32 -9.26 1.85
C ILE A 73 4.19 -9.66 2.78
N GLY A 74 4.39 -10.68 3.63
CA GLY A 74 3.39 -11.12 4.60
C GLY A 74 3.07 -10.04 5.64
N ALA A 75 4.09 -9.39 6.20
CA ALA A 75 3.93 -8.30 7.15
C ALA A 75 3.26 -7.07 6.51
N THR A 76 3.69 -6.68 5.32
CA THR A 76 3.09 -5.58 4.55
C THR A 76 1.64 -5.89 4.24
N LYS A 77 1.31 -7.08 3.74
CA LYS A 77 -0.09 -7.47 3.47
C LYS A 77 -0.97 -7.38 4.71
N LYS A 78 -0.47 -7.78 5.87
CA LYS A 78 -1.21 -7.65 7.15
C LYS A 78 -1.40 -6.20 7.56
N ALA A 79 -0.38 -5.36 7.40
CA ALA A 79 -0.49 -3.92 7.68
C ALA A 79 -1.53 -3.27 6.77
N LEU A 80 -1.45 -3.51 5.46
CA LEU A 80 -2.39 -2.96 4.48
C LEU A 80 -3.82 -3.46 4.70
N ALA A 81 -4.00 -4.74 5.06
CA ALA A 81 -5.32 -5.25 5.42
C ALA A 81 -5.91 -4.53 6.64
N LYS A 82 -5.09 -4.31 7.67
CA LYS A 82 -5.51 -3.53 8.84
C LYS A 82 -5.85 -2.08 8.46
N ASP A 83 -5.07 -1.44 7.59
CA ASP A 83 -5.37 -0.08 7.13
C ASP A 83 -6.72 -0.02 6.41
N LEU A 84 -7.03 -1.01 5.56
CA LEU A 84 -8.33 -1.12 4.90
C LEU A 84 -9.49 -1.32 5.89
N ASP A 85 -9.30 -2.17 6.91
CA ASP A 85 -10.30 -2.38 7.97
C ASP A 85 -10.55 -1.09 8.77
N ASP A 86 -9.48 -0.37 9.13
CA ASP A 86 -9.56 0.89 9.87
C ASP A 86 -10.26 1.98 9.03
N ILE A 87 -9.99 2.06 7.71
CA ILE A 87 -10.68 2.96 6.78
C ILE A 87 -12.16 2.62 6.68
N ALA A 88 -12.51 1.33 6.54
CA ALA A 88 -13.90 0.89 6.48
C ALA A 88 -14.67 1.29 7.74
N GLY A 89 -14.11 1.00 8.92
CA GLY A 89 -14.72 1.37 10.20
C GLY A 89 -14.91 2.88 10.36
N ALA A 90 -13.94 3.68 9.92
CA ALA A 90 -14.06 5.14 9.95
C ALA A 90 -15.12 5.67 8.98
N ALA A 91 -15.20 5.10 7.77
CA ALA A 91 -16.20 5.49 6.76
C ALA A 91 -17.63 5.14 7.21
N GLU A 92 -17.85 3.95 7.74
CA GLU A 92 -19.15 3.50 8.25
C GLU A 92 -19.60 4.32 9.47
N ALA A 93 -18.67 4.69 10.36
CA ALA A 93 -18.98 5.54 11.51
C ALA A 93 -19.34 6.99 11.12
N ALA A 94 -18.79 7.51 10.02
CA ALA A 94 -19.08 8.86 9.55
C ALA A 94 -20.47 8.99 8.88
N GLU A 95 -21.09 7.87 8.51
CA GLU A 95 -22.44 7.82 7.93
C GLU A 95 -23.55 7.76 9.00
N SER A 96 -23.19 7.57 10.28
CA SER A 96 -24.10 7.50 11.45
C SER A 96 -24.39 8.88 12.07
#